data_AF-A0A0F7S013-F1
#
_entry.id   AF-A0A0F7S013-F1
#
_cell.length_a   1.000
_cell.length_b   1.000
_cell.length_c   1.000
_cell.angle_alpha   90.00
_cell.angle_beta   90.00
_cell.angle_gamma   90.00
#
_symmetry.space_group_name_H-M   'P 1'
#
loop_
_entity.id
_entity.type
_entity.pdbx_description
1 polymer ?
#
loop_
_entity_poly.entity_id
_entity_poly.type
_entity_poly.pdbx_seq_one_letter_code
_entity_poly.pdbx_strand_id
1 'polypeptide(L)' 'DAIDRVVNHLNHEKQLIQNRSRRRNEDADAEVNYINDSNRHFNKKLKRFYDKQTQEIRENLERGTAL' A
#
# COMPACT_ATOMS: atom_id res chain seq x y z
N ASP A 1 -32.72 -22.86 12.18
CA ASP A 1 -31.50 -23.70 12.28
C ASP A 1 -30.63 -23.75 11.02
N ALA A 2 -31.09 -24.30 9.89
CA ALA A 2 -30.25 -24.39 8.67
C ALA A 2 -29.98 -23.02 8.04
N ILE A 3 -31.02 -22.17 7.96
CA ILE A 3 -30.92 -20.81 7.40
C ILE A 3 -30.00 -19.94 8.26
N ASP A 4 -30.13 -19.99 9.58
CA ASP A 4 -29.29 -19.19 10.50
C ASP A 4 -27.81 -19.52 10.39
N ARG A 5 -27.46 -20.81 10.19
CA ARG A 5 -26.07 -21.24 9.95
C ARG A 5 -25.50 -20.65 8.67
N VAL A 6 -26.28 -20.61 7.59
CA VAL A 6 -25.86 -20.02 6.32
C VAL A 6 -25.66 -18.52 6.46
N VAL A 7 -26.60 -17.83 7.11
CA VAL A 7 -26.51 -16.38 7.36
C VAL A 7 -25.25 -16.04 8.19
N ASN A 8 -24.99 -16.80 9.24
CA ASN A 8 -23.80 -16.61 10.07
C ASN A 8 -22.49 -16.83 9.30
N HIS A 9 -22.43 -17.86 8.45
CA HIS A 9 -21.28 -18.13 7.60
C HIS A 9 -21.00 -16.98 6.62
N LEU A 10 -22.03 -16.50 5.92
CA LEU A 10 -21.90 -15.39 4.98
C LEU A 10 -21.45 -14.10 5.66
N ASN A 11 -21.95 -13.82 6.86
CA ASN A 11 -21.51 -12.68 7.64
C ASN A 11 -20.03 -12.80 8.05
N HIS A 12 -19.58 -14.00 8.42
CA HIS A 12 -18.19 -14.26 8.75
C HIS A 12 -17.27 -14.07 7.52
N GLU A 13 -17.63 -14.64 6.37
CA GLU A 13 -16.86 -14.45 5.13
C GLU A 13 -16.78 -12.98 4.72
N LYS A 14 -17.89 -12.24 4.85
CA LYS A 14 -17.92 -10.81 4.59
C LYS A 14 -16.91 -10.04 5.46
N GLN A 15 -16.82 -10.36 6.74
CA GLN A 15 -15.83 -9.76 7.64
C GLN A 15 -14.40 -10.10 7.23
N LEU A 16 -14.13 -11.35 6.85
CA LEU A 16 -12.80 -11.77 6.36
C LEU A 16 -12.40 -11.00 5.10
N ILE A 17 -13.30 -10.87 4.13
CA ILE A 17 -13.05 -10.14 2.88
C ILE A 17 -12.78 -8.66 3.13
N GLN A 18 -13.53 -8.04 4.05
CA GLN A 18 -13.32 -6.64 4.42
C GLN A 18 -11.96 -6.41 5.09
N ASN A 19 -11.53 -7.35 5.93
CA ASN A 19 -10.30 -7.22 6.72
C ASN A 19 -9.04 -7.77 6.04
N ARG A 20 -9.16 -8.40 4.85
CA ARG A 20 -8.02 -8.97 4.11
C ARG A 20 -6.99 -7.90 3.71
N SER A 21 -7.46 -6.70 3.37
CA SER A 21 -6.61 -5.57 2.96
C SER A 21 -6.39 -4.65 4.16
N ARG A 22 -5.40 -4.98 4.98
CA ARG A 22 -5.08 -4.18 6.16
C ARG A 22 -4.46 -2.85 5.75
N ARG A 23 -4.95 -1.76 6.35
CA ARG A 23 -4.30 -0.44 6.24
C ARG A 23 -2.95 -0.51 6.93
N ARG A 24 -1.91 0.00 6.27
CA ARG A 24 -0.58 0.19 6.87
C ARG A 24 -0.48 1.63 7.31
N ASN A 25 -0.13 1.85 8.57
CA ASN A 25 0.16 3.18 9.09
C ASN A 25 1.30 3.81 8.29
N GLU A 26 1.20 5.11 8.09
CA GLU A 26 2.28 5.89 7.51
C GLU A 26 3.31 6.15 8.57
N ASP A 27 4.56 6.09 8.16
CA ASP A 27 5.65 6.59 8.97
C ASP A 27 5.60 8.12 8.90
N ALA A 28 5.54 8.78 10.07
CA ALA A 28 5.45 10.23 10.15
C ALA A 28 6.75 10.91 9.72
N ASP A 29 7.87 10.18 9.79
CA ASP A 29 9.20 10.68 9.42
C ASP A 29 9.56 10.37 7.96
N ALA A 30 8.67 9.70 7.20
CA ALA A 30 8.91 9.40 5.80
C ALA A 30 8.76 10.66 4.92
N GLU A 31 9.65 10.78 3.93
CA GLU A 31 9.60 11.85 2.95
C GLU A 31 8.30 11.80 2.12
N VAL A 32 7.63 12.95 2.03
CA VAL A 32 6.38 13.11 1.29
C VAL A 32 6.68 13.50 -0.16
N ASN A 33 6.53 12.53 -1.07
CA ASN A 33 6.76 12.72 -2.51
C ASN A 33 5.45 12.87 -3.33
N TYR A 34 4.35 13.25 -2.69
CA TYR A 34 3.03 13.31 -3.30
C TYR A 34 2.26 14.57 -2.88
N ILE A 35 1.36 15.03 -3.77
CA ILE A 35 0.53 16.23 -3.53
C ILE A 35 -0.90 15.82 -3.08
N ASN A 36 -1.38 14.64 -3.50
CA ASN A 36 -2.71 14.15 -3.17
C ASN A 36 -2.71 12.64 -2.87
N ASP A 37 -3.80 12.12 -2.29
CA ASP A 37 -3.90 10.70 -1.87
C ASP A 37 -3.92 9.71 -3.05
N SER A 38 -4.53 10.10 -4.17
CA SER A 38 -4.49 9.30 -5.41
C SER A 38 -3.07 9.13 -5.94
N ASN A 39 -2.27 10.20 -5.91
CA ASN A 39 -0.87 10.23 -6.32
C ASN A 39 -0.02 9.42 -5.34
N ARG A 40 -0.30 9.53 -4.03
CA ARG A 40 0.34 8.68 -3.02
C ARG A 40 0.14 7.19 -3.30
N HIS A 41 -1.10 6.78 -3.60
CA HIS A 41 -1.40 5.40 -3.94
C HIS A 41 -0.70 4.96 -5.24
N PHE A 42 -0.60 5.85 -6.21
CA PHE A 42 0.10 5.60 -7.46
C PHE A 42 1.62 5.47 -7.26
N ASN A 43 2.26 6.38 -6.53
CA ASN A 43 3.67 6.30 -6.15
C ASN A 43 3.96 5.02 -5.38
N LYS A 44 3.09 4.62 -4.44
CA LYS A 44 3.21 3.34 -3.72
C LYS A 44 3.09 2.13 -4.64
N LYS A 45 2.34 2.23 -5.74
CA LYS A 45 2.26 1.18 -6.77
C LYS A 45 3.57 1.13 -7.56
N LEU A 46 4.06 2.26 -8.05
CA LEU A 46 5.34 2.34 -8.77
C LEU A 46 6.49 1.77 -7.93
N LYS A 47 6.54 2.16 -6.65
CA LYS A 47 7.50 1.66 -5.67
C LYS A 47 7.58 0.12 -5.64
N ARG A 48 6.44 -0.57 -5.66
CA ARG A 48 6.41 -2.05 -5.62
C ARG A 48 7.01 -2.72 -6.86
N PHE A 49 6.91 -2.08 -8.03
CA PHE A 49 7.34 -2.69 -9.29
C PHE A 49 8.75 -2.25 -9.71
N TYR A 50 9.12 -1.01 -9.42
CA TYR A 50 10.31 -0.37 -9.98
C TYR A 50 11.40 -0.07 -8.94
N ASP A 51 11.17 -0.29 -7.65
CA ASP A 51 12.19 0.00 -6.62
C ASP A 51 13.49 -0.76 -6.84
N LYS A 52 13.39 -2.01 -7.32
CA LYS A 52 14.57 -2.85 -7.52
C LYS A 52 15.50 -2.28 -8.62
N GLN A 53 14.93 -1.63 -9.62
CA GLN A 53 15.66 -1.09 -10.77
C GLN A 53 16.03 0.38 -10.59
N THR A 54 15.28 1.12 -9.78
CA THR A 54 15.46 2.57 -9.58
C THR A 54 16.24 2.92 -8.31
N GLN A 55 16.77 1.93 -7.59
CA GLN A 55 17.54 2.17 -6.37
C GLN A 55 18.77 3.06 -6.62
N GLU A 56 19.57 2.74 -7.63
CA GLU A 56 20.77 3.54 -7.98
C GLU A 56 20.40 4.98 -8.36
N ILE A 57 19.35 5.15 -9.18
CA ILE A 57 18.86 6.46 -9.59
C ILE A 57 18.42 7.29 -8.36
N ARG A 58 17.73 6.67 -7.41
CA ARG A 58 17.31 7.32 -6.16
C ARG A 58 18.52 7.75 -5.35
N GLU A 59 19.49 6.86 -5.13
CA GLU A 59 20.68 7.20 -4.37
C GLU A 59 21.50 8.33 -5.03
N ASN A 60 21.57 8.37 -6.37
CA ASN A 60 22.23 9.44 -7.11
C ASN A 60 21.51 10.79 -6.98
N LEU A 61 20.17 10.78 -6.88
CA LEU A 61 19.39 11.99 -6.59
C LEU A 61 19.66 12.52 -5.19
N GLU A 62 19.67 11.63 -4.17
CA GLU A 62 19.99 12.00 -2.79
C GLU A 62 21.43 12.52 -2.64
N ARG A 63 22.36 12.02 -3.46
CA ARG A 63 23.77 12.47 -3.49
C ARG A 63 23.99 13.75 -4.32
N GLY A 64 22.95 14.35 -4.87
CA GLY A 64 23.06 15.62 -5.60
C GLY A 64 23.58 15.48 -7.03
N THR A 65 23.22 14.41 -7.73
CA THR A 65 23.63 14.13 -9.13
C THR A 65 25.14 14.07 -9.33
N ALA A 66 25.84 13.37 -8.45
CA ALA A 66 27.25 13.03 -8.65
C ALA A 66 27.38 11.91 -9.70
N LEU A 67 27.54 12.32 -10.97
CA LEU A 67 28.36 11.60 -11.93
C LEU A 67 29.83 12.02 -11.74
#